data_AF-A0A7D5I663-F1
#
_entry.id   AF-A0A7D5I663-F1
#
_cell.length_a   1.000
_cell.length_b   1.000
_cell.length_c   1.000
_cell.angle_alpha   90.00
_cell.angle_beta   90.00
_cell.angle_gamma   90.00
#
_symmetry.space_group_name_H-M   'P 1'
#
loop_
_entity.id
_entity.type
_entity.pdbx_description
1 polymer ?
#
loop_
_entity_poly.entity_id
_entity_poly.type
_entity_poly.pdbx_seq_one_letter_code
_entity_poly.pdbx_strand_id
1 'polypeptide(L)'
;MEKLEKYVRAGYSLGIVFILTGVALVVFAEEYMKGAITLINIGSVLLFVTFLRARRHRKGLVKDERTVRIGSYGLSYSWFVSFIVLNLLFWIDNLSLLKFTVPQVIGIMFIVMIATAKGFQWYLLRKGDVE
;
A
#
# COMPACT_ATOMS: atom_id res chain seq x y z
N MET A 1 16.46 -12.82 -17.77
CA MET A 1 16.93 -12.41 -16.43
C MET A 1 17.64 -11.05 -16.47
N GLU A 2 18.59 -10.85 -17.37
CA GLU A 2 19.40 -9.61 -17.49
C GLU A 2 18.59 -8.31 -17.65
N LYS A 3 17.58 -8.29 -18.55
CA LYS A 3 16.71 -7.11 -18.71
C LYS A 3 15.97 -6.72 -17.42
N LEU A 4 15.52 -7.70 -16.65
CA LEU A 4 14.79 -7.46 -15.40
C LEU A 4 15.71 -6.87 -14.33
N GLU A 5 16.94 -7.37 -14.21
CA GLU A 5 17.92 -6.80 -13.28
C GLU A 5 18.24 -5.34 -13.63
N LYS A 6 18.35 -5.02 -14.92
CA LYS A 6 18.51 -3.64 -15.38
C LYS A 6 17.35 -2.74 -14.93
N TYR A 7 16.09 -3.19 -15.09
CA TYR A 7 14.92 -2.43 -14.63
C TYR A 7 14.86 -2.29 -13.10
N VAL A 8 15.21 -3.33 -12.35
CA VAL A 8 15.24 -3.31 -10.89
C VAL A 8 16.30 -2.32 -10.39
N ARG A 9 17.51 -2.36 -10.96
CA ARG A 9 18.58 -1.41 -10.63
C ARG A 9 18.17 0.02 -10.97
N ALA A 10 17.63 0.24 -12.17
CA ALA A 10 17.15 1.56 -12.59
C ALA A 10 16.04 2.10 -11.67
N GLY A 11 15.09 1.24 -11.26
CA GLY A 11 14.02 1.61 -10.33
C GLY A 11 14.56 2.04 -8.96
N TYR A 12 15.54 1.32 -8.42
CA TYR A 12 16.21 1.71 -7.17
C TYR A 12 16.97 3.02 -7.31
N SER A 13 17.76 3.18 -8.37
CA SER A 13 18.50 4.42 -8.62
C SER A 13 17.57 5.63 -8.72
N LEU A 14 16.50 5.53 -9.51
CA LEU A 14 15.50 6.61 -9.65
C LEU A 14 14.80 6.93 -8.33
N GLY A 15 14.44 5.90 -7.56
CA GLY A 15 13.79 6.09 -6.25
C GLY A 15 14.69 6.84 -5.28
N ILE A 16 15.98 6.48 -5.22
CA ILE A 16 16.98 7.17 -4.40
C ILE A 16 17.16 8.62 -4.88
N VAL A 17 17.29 8.85 -6.19
CA VAL A 17 17.44 10.21 -6.75
C VAL A 17 16.26 11.08 -6.35
N PHE A 18 15.01 10.62 -6.49
CA PHE A 18 13.84 11.42 -6.08
C PHE A 18 13.82 11.73 -4.59
N ILE A 19 14.19 10.77 -3.72
CA ILE A 19 14.25 11.03 -2.28
C ILE A 19 15.35 12.05 -1.97
N LEU A 20 16.55 11.88 -2.53
CA LEU A 20 17.66 12.80 -2.28
C LEU A 20 17.35 14.21 -2.78
N THR A 21 16.77 14.34 -3.98
CA THR A 21 16.34 15.63 -4.50
C THR A 21 15.25 16.25 -3.63
N GLY A 22 14.27 15.47 -3.19
CA GLY A 22 13.24 15.94 -2.27
C GLY A 22 13.82 16.43 -0.93
N VAL A 23 14.73 15.66 -0.32
CA VAL A 23 15.43 16.06 0.91
C VAL A 23 16.25 17.32 0.71
N ALA A 24 16.98 17.44 -0.41
CA ALA A 24 17.73 18.65 -0.73
C ALA A 24 16.81 19.88 -0.84
N LEU A 25 15.64 19.75 -1.48
CA LEU A 25 14.66 20.83 -1.55
C LEU A 25 14.11 21.21 -0.17
N VAL A 26 13.89 20.26 0.74
CA VAL A 26 13.49 20.57 2.12
C VAL A 26 14.55 21.42 2.82
N VAL A 27 15.84 21.12 2.62
CA VAL A 27 16.95 21.78 3.33
C VAL A 27 17.30 23.14 2.72
N PHE A 28 17.29 23.24 1.39
CA PHE A 28 17.85 24.40 0.68
C PHE A 28 16.79 25.31 0.04
N ALA A 29 15.54 24.86 -0.07
CA ALA A 29 14.51 25.60 -0.81
C ALA A 29 13.10 25.38 -0.21
N GLU A 30 12.90 25.90 1.01
CA GLU A 30 11.66 25.74 1.79
C GLU A 30 10.40 26.19 1.04
N GLU A 31 10.52 27.15 0.12
CA GLU A 31 9.43 27.59 -0.76
C GLU A 31 8.83 26.46 -1.63
N TYR A 32 9.60 25.40 -1.90
CA TYR A 32 9.17 24.21 -2.63
C TYR A 32 8.75 23.04 -1.71
N MET A 33 8.45 23.28 -0.44
CA MET A 33 8.19 22.21 0.54
C MET A 33 7.12 21.20 0.08
N LYS A 34 6.04 21.64 -0.58
CA LYS A 34 5.04 20.72 -1.15
C LYS A 34 5.64 19.80 -2.22
N GLY A 35 6.40 20.37 -3.16
CA GLY A 35 7.08 19.59 -4.20
C GLY A 35 8.13 18.64 -3.64
N ALA A 36 8.86 19.08 -2.60
CA ALA A 36 9.83 18.27 -1.88
C ALA A 36 9.19 17.04 -1.24
N ILE A 37 8.09 17.22 -0.51
CA ILE A 37 7.31 16.12 0.09
C ILE A 37 6.79 15.16 -1.00
N THR A 38 6.29 15.69 -2.12
CA THR A 38 5.83 14.86 -3.24
C THR A 38 6.95 13.98 -3.81
N LEU A 39 8.15 14.53 -4.03
CA LEU A 39 9.30 13.77 -4.54
C LEU A 39 9.72 12.65 -3.58
N ILE A 40 9.76 12.93 -2.27
CA ILE A 40 10.07 11.92 -1.25
C ILE A 40 9.05 10.79 -1.28
N ASN A 41 7.76 11.11 -1.40
CA ASN A 41 6.69 10.11 -1.48
C ASN A 41 6.78 9.26 -2.75
N ILE A 42 6.98 9.87 -3.92
CA ILE A 42 7.14 9.16 -5.19
C ILE A 42 8.35 8.23 -5.14
N GLY A 43 9.50 8.72 -4.67
CA GLY A 43 10.70 7.92 -4.53
C GLY A 43 10.50 6.74 -3.58
N SER A 44 9.83 6.96 -2.44
CA SER A 44 9.51 5.90 -1.47
C SER A 44 8.62 4.81 -2.06
N VAL A 45 7.56 5.20 -2.79
CA VAL A 45 6.68 4.25 -3.50
C VAL A 45 7.46 3.47 -4.56
N LEU A 46 8.33 4.15 -5.32
CA LEU A 46 9.13 3.51 -6.36
C LEU A 46 10.11 2.49 -5.78
N LEU A 47 10.78 2.80 -4.66
CA LEU A 47 11.64 1.85 -3.96
C LEU A 47 10.85 0.63 -3.47
N PHE A 48 9.69 0.86 -2.86
CA PHE A 48 8.84 -0.21 -2.35
C PHE A 48 8.35 -1.15 -3.46
N VAL A 49 7.83 -0.60 -4.57
CA VAL A 49 7.37 -1.39 -5.73
C VAL A 49 8.53 -2.15 -6.38
N THR A 50 9.69 -1.50 -6.54
CA THR A 50 10.89 -2.13 -7.09
C THR A 50 11.34 -3.31 -6.24
N PHE A 51 11.33 -3.14 -4.91
CA PHE A 51 11.61 -4.21 -3.96
C PHE A 51 10.64 -5.38 -4.06
N LEU A 52 9.33 -5.11 -4.11
CA LEU A 52 8.32 -6.16 -4.28
C LEU A 52 8.52 -6.94 -5.59
N ARG A 53 8.86 -6.24 -6.68
CA ARG A 53 9.13 -6.86 -7.99
C ARG A 53 10.38 -7.73 -7.94
N ALA A 54 11.47 -7.24 -7.38
CA ALA A 54 12.71 -8.00 -7.20
C ALA A 54 12.48 -9.26 -6.35
N ARG A 55 11.74 -9.13 -5.25
CA ARG A 55 11.41 -10.24 -4.35
C ARG A 55 10.54 -11.30 -5.02
N ARG A 56 9.54 -10.88 -5.82
CA ARG A 56 8.63 -11.80 -6.52
C ARG A 56 9.38 -12.65 -7.53
N HIS A 57 10.33 -12.07 -8.27
CA HIS A 57 11.09 -12.82 -9.28
C HIS A 57 12.11 -13.80 -8.69
N ARG A 58 12.64 -13.55 -7.49
CA ARG A 58 13.54 -14.50 -6.82
C ARG A 58 12.84 -15.76 -6.31
N LYS A 59 11.53 -15.73 -6.06
CA LYS A 59 10.79 -16.84 -5.43
C LYS A 59 10.14 -17.83 -6.40
N GLY A 60 10.40 -17.72 -7.71
CA GLY A 60 9.73 -18.54 -8.73
C GLY A 60 8.27 -18.13 -8.97
N LEU A 61 7.78 -18.36 -10.18
CA LEU A 61 6.46 -17.91 -10.65
C LEU A 61 5.30 -18.83 -10.23
N VAL A 62 5.58 -20.01 -9.69
CA VAL A 62 4.54 -20.96 -9.30
C VAL A 62 4.00 -20.58 -7.93
N LYS A 63 2.96 -19.73 -7.94
CA LYS A 63 2.08 -19.60 -6.77
C LYS A 63 1.08 -20.74 -6.83
N ASP A 64 0.99 -21.48 -5.74
CA ASP A 64 -0.09 -22.43 -5.51
C ASP A 64 -1.46 -21.73 -5.68
N GLU A 65 -2.37 -22.37 -6.43
CA GLU A 65 -3.73 -21.89 -6.66
C GLU A 65 -4.43 -21.55 -5.34
N ARG A 66 -4.20 -22.35 -4.30
CA ARG A 66 -4.74 -22.13 -2.95
C ARG A 66 -4.30 -20.79 -2.37
N THR A 67 -3.02 -20.43 -2.54
CA THR A 67 -2.48 -19.15 -2.07
C THR A 67 -3.12 -17.97 -2.82
N VAL A 68 -3.40 -18.14 -4.11
CA VAL A 68 -4.10 -17.12 -4.92
C VAL A 68 -5.55 -16.96 -4.42
N ARG A 69 -6.28 -18.05 -4.21
CA ARG A 69 -7.66 -18.01 -3.69
C ARG A 69 -7.74 -17.34 -2.32
N ILE A 70 -6.89 -17.73 -1.36
CA ILE A 70 -6.82 -17.09 -0.03
C ILE A 70 -6.56 -15.58 -0.16
N GLY A 71 -5.65 -15.20 -1.06
CA GLY A 71 -5.32 -13.81 -1.33
C GLY A 71 -6.53 -13.01 -1.80
N SER A 72 -7.25 -13.55 -2.79
CA SER A 72 -8.46 -12.95 -3.37
C SER A 72 -9.61 -12.88 -2.37
N TYR A 73 -9.95 -13.98 -1.71
CA TYR A 73 -11.04 -14.00 -0.72
C TYR A 73 -10.75 -13.08 0.46
N GLY A 74 -9.52 -13.05 0.98
CA GLY A 74 -9.16 -12.14 2.07
C GLY A 74 -9.28 -10.66 1.68
N LEU A 75 -8.98 -10.31 0.41
CA LEU A 75 -9.21 -8.96 -0.12
C LEU A 75 -10.71 -8.67 -0.28
N SER A 76 -11.49 -9.61 -0.80
CA SER A 76 -12.95 -9.45 -0.95
C SER A 76 -13.64 -9.22 0.40
N TYR A 77 -13.31 -9.99 1.43
CA TYR A 77 -13.86 -9.81 2.77
C TYR A 77 -13.43 -8.48 3.40
N SER A 78 -12.18 -8.06 3.18
CA SER A 78 -11.71 -6.74 3.61
C SER A 78 -12.51 -5.60 2.99
N TRP A 79 -12.91 -5.74 1.73
CA TRP A 79 -13.76 -4.76 1.05
C TRP A 79 -15.14 -4.64 1.70
N PHE A 80 -15.74 -5.78 2.09
CA PHE A 80 -17.02 -5.77 2.81
C PHE A 80 -16.92 -5.05 4.17
N VAL A 81 -15.87 -5.34 4.94
CA VAL A 81 -15.62 -4.62 6.21
C VAL A 81 -15.40 -3.12 5.97
N SER A 82 -14.70 -2.77 4.89
CA SER A 82 -14.43 -1.39 4.52
C SER A 82 -15.73 -0.62 4.24
N PHE A 83 -16.70 -1.24 3.56
CA PHE A 83 -18.01 -0.63 3.36
C PHE A 83 -18.78 -0.40 4.66
N ILE A 84 -18.73 -1.36 5.58
CA ILE A 84 -19.36 -1.21 6.90
C ILE A 84 -18.72 -0.03 7.64
N VAL A 85 -17.39 0.05 7.67
CA VAL A 85 -16.67 1.14 8.33
C VAL A 85 -17.00 2.50 7.68
N LEU A 86 -17.01 2.60 6.35
CA LEU A 86 -17.41 3.83 5.66
C LEU A 86 -18.83 4.24 6.02
N ASN A 87 -19.77 3.29 6.08
CA ASN A 87 -21.15 3.58 6.47
C ASN A 87 -21.23 4.11 7.91
N LEU A 88 -20.48 3.51 8.83
CA LEU A 88 -20.40 3.99 10.22
C LEU A 88 -19.78 5.39 10.30
N LEU A 89 -18.65 5.64 9.65
CA LEU A 89 -18.00 6.95 9.62
C LEU A 89 -18.94 8.02 9.03
N PHE A 90 -19.67 7.69 7.97
CA PHE A 90 -20.67 8.57 7.37
C PHE A 90 -21.75 8.95 8.38
N TRP A 91 -22.35 7.98 9.07
CA TRP A 91 -23.41 8.27 10.04
C TRP A 91 -22.90 9.02 11.26
N ILE A 92 -21.70 8.72 11.74
CA ILE A 92 -21.06 9.46 12.85
C ILE A 92 -20.87 10.94 12.48
N ASP A 93 -20.39 11.22 11.27
CA ASP A 93 -20.23 12.60 10.79
C ASP A 93 -21.58 13.28 10.57
N ASN A 94 -22.54 12.58 9.96
CA ASN A 94 -23.86 13.11 9.62
C ASN A 94 -24.68 13.45 10.87
N LEU A 95 -24.63 12.62 11.91
CA LEU A 95 -25.25 12.89 13.21
C LEU A 95 -24.47 13.93 14.03
N SER A 96 -23.37 14.47 13.50
CA SER A 96 -22.50 15.45 14.14
C SER A 96 -21.93 14.98 15.49
N LEU A 97 -21.77 13.67 15.67
CA LEU A 97 -21.15 13.08 16.85
C LEU A 97 -19.63 13.33 16.86
N LEU A 98 -19.00 13.21 15.69
CA LEU A 98 -17.59 13.51 15.48
C LEU A 98 -17.37 13.89 14.01
N LYS A 99 -16.65 14.98 13.75
CA LYS A 99 -16.34 15.45 12.39
C LYS A 99 -15.00 14.90 11.90
N PHE A 100 -14.98 14.40 10.67
CA PHE A 100 -13.77 13.89 10.05
C PHE A 100 -13.33 14.74 8.87
N THR A 101 -12.03 15.01 8.78
CA THR A 101 -11.42 15.54 7.57
C THR A 101 -11.19 14.43 6.54
N VAL A 102 -11.18 14.77 5.25
CA VAL A 102 -10.92 13.79 4.18
C VAL A 102 -9.61 13.02 4.38
N PRO A 103 -8.47 13.63 4.77
CA PRO A 103 -7.24 12.89 5.04
C PRO A 103 -7.36 11.89 6.20
N GLN A 104 -8.14 12.22 7.24
CA GLN A 104 -8.37 11.29 8.36
C GLN A 104 -9.17 10.07 7.91
N VAL A 105 -10.24 10.25 7.12
CA VAL A 105 -11.01 9.13 6.58
C VAL A 105 -10.13 8.25 5.70
N ILE A 106 -9.34 8.84 4.79
CA ILE A 106 -8.41 8.08 3.94
C ILE A 106 -7.40 7.28 4.80
N GLY A 107 -6.82 7.91 5.82
CA GLY A 107 -5.87 7.25 6.73
C GLY A 107 -6.50 6.07 7.49
N ILE A 108 -7.68 6.27 8.07
CA ILE A 108 -8.44 5.20 8.75
C ILE A 108 -8.72 4.05 7.78
N MET A 109 -9.19 4.36 6.57
CA MET A 109 -9.53 3.36 5.57
C MET A 109 -8.33 2.54 5.12
N PHE A 110 -7.15 3.16 4.92
CA PHE A 110 -5.94 2.40 4.60
C PHE A 110 -5.59 1.38 5.69
N ILE A 111 -5.66 1.78 6.95
CA ILE A 111 -5.35 0.90 8.09
C ILE A 111 -6.37 -0.24 8.16
N VAL A 112 -7.67 0.07 8.08
CA VAL A 112 -8.76 -0.90 8.13
C VAL A 112 -8.61 -1.92 7.01
N MET A 113 -8.38 -1.48 5.77
CA MET A 113 -8.23 -2.37 4.61
C MET A 113 -7.03 -3.31 4.77
N ILE A 114 -5.86 -2.78 5.13
CA ILE A 114 -4.66 -3.63 5.27
C ILE A 114 -4.82 -4.62 6.43
N ALA A 115 -5.29 -4.15 7.58
CA ALA A 115 -5.43 -4.97 8.77
C ALA A 115 -6.45 -6.10 8.56
N THR A 116 -7.63 -5.77 8.00
CA THR A 116 -8.69 -6.76 7.75
C THR A 116 -8.29 -7.75 6.66
N ALA A 117 -7.67 -7.29 5.56
CA ALA A 117 -7.21 -8.19 4.51
C ALA A 117 -6.18 -9.19 5.05
N LYS A 118 -5.23 -8.73 5.88
CA LYS A 118 -4.25 -9.61 6.52
C LYS A 118 -4.88 -10.54 7.54
N GLY A 119 -5.82 -10.06 8.34
CA GLY A 119 -6.59 -10.87 9.29
C GLY A 119 -7.34 -12.01 8.60
N PHE A 120 -8.09 -11.71 7.54
CA PHE A 120 -8.81 -12.72 6.76
C PHE A 120 -7.87 -13.68 6.03
N GLN A 121 -6.81 -13.19 5.38
CA GLN A 121 -5.81 -14.04 4.73
C GLN A 121 -5.19 -15.03 5.73
N TRP A 122 -4.85 -14.56 6.93
CA TRP A 122 -4.28 -15.39 8.00
C TRP A 122 -5.29 -16.41 8.55
N TYR A 123 -6.54 -16.00 8.75
CA TYR A 123 -7.61 -16.89 9.18
C TYR A 123 -7.88 -18.01 8.16
N LEU A 124 -8.01 -17.66 6.88
CA LEU A 124 -8.24 -18.62 5.80
C LEU A 124 -7.05 -19.56 5.60
N LEU A 125 -5.82 -19.08 5.77
CA LEU A 125 -4.62 -19.91 5.72
C LEU A 125 -4.65 -21.04 6.77
N ARG A 126 -5.21 -20.77 7.95
CA ARG A 126 -5.33 -21.74 9.05
C ARG A 126 -6.47 -22.74 8.86
N LYS A 127 -7.49 -22.41 8.06
CA LYS A 127 -8.71 -23.21 7.92
C LYS A 127 -8.56 -24.43 7.00
N GLY A 128 -7.43 -24.57 6.31
CA GLY A 128 -7.20 -25.67 5.37
C GLY A 128 -7.69 -25.28 3.98
N ASP A 129 -8.84 -25.79 3.55
CA ASP A 129 -9.37 -25.52 2.21
C ASP A 129 -10.28 -24.28 2.18
N VAL A 130 -10.19 -23.55 1.08
CA VAL A 130 -11.06 -22.41 0.79
C VAL A 130 -11.71 -22.72 -0.55
N GLU A 131 -12.86 -23.39 -0.49
CA GLU A 131 -13.75 -23.56 -1.65
C GLU A 131 -14.34 -22.20 -2.05
#